data_AF-A0A8T3T2T9-F1
#
_entry.id   AF-A0A8T3T2T9-F1
#
_cell.length_a   1.000
_cell.length_b   1.000
_cell.length_c   1.000
_cell.angle_alpha   90.00
_cell.angle_beta   90.00
_cell.angle_gamma   90.00
#
_symmetry.space_group_name_H-M   'P 1'
#
loop_
_entity.id
_entity.type
_entity.pdbx_description
1 polymer ?
#
loop_
_entity_poly.entity_id
_entity_poly.type
_entity_poly.pdbx_seq_one_letter_code
_entity_poly.pdbx_strand_id
1 'polypeptide(L)'
;MTIVAGTAFADTEFGHTGRVDAHRLRDIFGYPGARCLYTGSQGSETLTSLVIRSPVVHARNATSGRDYQAVGWRARLQKLQSGSWTNVAVTGIERELATDLFPAEFSRKSIAVSSPGRYRTLVVMYWYSPEATTVVGRAVHRVDHYAILFNGEQATEADHNCAG
;
A
#
# COMPACT_ATOMS: atom_id res chain seq x y z
N MET A 1 -2.18 30.30 22.58
CA MET A 1 -1.44 29.10 22.16
C MET A 1 -2.31 28.38 21.15
N THR A 2 -2.09 28.62 19.86
CA THR A 2 -2.92 28.05 18.79
C THR A 2 -2.32 26.71 18.41
N ILE A 3 -3.01 25.62 18.71
CA ILE A 3 -2.63 24.29 18.23
C ILE A 3 -3.04 24.24 16.76
N VAL A 4 -2.07 24.32 15.85
CA VAL A 4 -2.29 23.99 14.45
C VAL A 4 -2.38 22.47 14.36
N ALA A 5 -3.60 21.94 14.35
CA ALA A 5 -3.84 20.56 13.99
C ALA A 5 -3.49 20.41 12.50
N GLY A 6 -2.25 20.01 12.21
CA GLY A 6 -1.88 19.59 10.87
C GLY A 6 -2.67 18.33 10.55
N THR A 7 -3.59 18.41 9.59
CA THR A 7 -4.12 17.22 8.92
C THR A 7 -2.93 16.49 8.30
N ALA A 8 -2.48 15.41 8.95
CA ALA A 8 -1.55 14.49 8.30
C ALA A 8 -2.29 13.96 7.06
N PHE A 9 -1.84 14.39 5.88
CA PHE A 9 -2.26 13.77 4.63
C PHE A 9 -1.67 12.37 4.63
N ALA A 10 -2.49 11.43 5.06
CA ALA A 10 -2.17 10.04 5.05
C ALA A 10 -2.38 9.50 3.63
N ASP A 11 -1.44 8.67 3.18
CA ASP A 11 -1.06 8.39 1.78
C ASP A 11 0.19 9.15 1.31
N THR A 12 1.34 8.86 1.93
CA THR A 12 2.62 9.43 1.52
C THR A 12 3.08 8.83 0.19
N GLU A 13 2.96 9.60 -0.88
CA GLU A 13 3.63 9.29 -2.15
C GLU A 13 5.15 9.46 -2.01
N PHE A 14 5.90 8.38 -2.19
CA PHE A 14 7.37 8.37 -2.20
C PHE A 14 7.94 8.86 -3.54
N GLY A 15 7.10 8.86 -4.57
CA GLY A 15 7.39 9.40 -5.88
C GLY A 15 6.91 8.51 -7.02
N HIS A 16 6.98 9.07 -8.22
CA HIS A 16 6.58 8.41 -9.45
C HIS A 16 7.61 8.60 -10.57
N THR A 17 7.49 7.78 -11.60
CA THR A 17 8.31 7.83 -12.82
C THR A 17 7.46 7.54 -14.03
N GLY A 18 7.81 8.12 -15.18
CA GLY A 18 7.06 7.93 -16.41
C GLY A 18 5.68 8.60 -16.34
N ARG A 19 4.74 8.07 -17.12
CA ARG A 19 3.41 8.67 -17.29
C ARG A 19 2.41 8.00 -16.36
N VAL A 20 1.98 8.73 -15.34
CA VAL A 20 0.96 8.33 -14.34
C VAL A 20 -0.21 9.31 -14.41
N ASP A 21 -1.34 8.95 -13.80
CA ASP A 21 -2.52 9.82 -13.67
C ASP A 21 -3.24 9.49 -12.35
N ALA A 22 -4.45 10.00 -12.10
CA ALA A 22 -5.19 9.88 -10.85
C ALA A 22 -5.02 8.52 -10.15
N HIS A 23 -4.40 8.57 -8.98
CA HIS A 23 -4.10 7.41 -8.16
C HIS A 23 -3.99 7.81 -6.68
N ARG A 24 -4.27 6.86 -5.79
CA ARG A 24 -4.12 7.03 -4.34
C ARG A 24 -4.19 5.70 -3.61
N LEU A 25 -3.64 5.64 -2.42
CA LEU A 25 -4.00 4.64 -1.42
C LEU A 25 -4.91 5.29 -0.38
N ARG A 26 -6.11 4.75 -0.16
CA ARG A 26 -6.93 5.23 0.95
C ARG A 26 -6.36 4.69 2.26
N ASP A 27 -5.58 5.52 2.91
CA ASP A 27 -4.88 5.22 4.14
C ASP A 27 -5.07 6.39 5.09
N ILE A 28 -5.89 6.22 6.12
CA ILE A 28 -6.17 7.23 7.16
C ILE A 28 -6.34 6.51 8.49
N PHE A 29 -6.23 7.22 9.62
CA PHE A 29 -6.35 6.63 10.96
C PHE A 29 -7.56 5.69 11.13
N GLY A 30 -8.77 6.14 10.78
CA GLY A 30 -10.00 5.33 10.88
C GLY A 30 -10.18 4.28 9.76
N TYR A 31 -9.26 4.25 8.78
CA TYR A 31 -9.30 3.35 7.64
C TYR A 31 -7.89 3.01 7.17
N PRO A 32 -7.13 2.24 7.97
CA PRO A 32 -5.70 2.04 7.76
C PRO A 32 -5.41 1.29 6.45
N GLY A 33 -4.33 1.68 5.78
CA GLY A 33 -3.88 1.12 4.51
C GLY A 33 -3.44 -0.34 4.61
N ALA A 34 -3.00 -0.78 5.79
CA ALA A 34 -2.70 -2.18 6.06
C ALA A 34 -3.15 -2.63 7.46
N ARG A 35 -3.20 -3.95 7.62
CA ARG A 35 -3.52 -4.61 8.87
C ARG A 35 -2.46 -5.65 9.19
N CYS A 36 -1.82 -5.52 10.35
CA CYS A 36 -0.82 -6.43 10.89
C CYS A 36 -1.51 -7.44 11.81
N LEU A 37 -1.24 -8.72 11.60
CA LEU A 37 -1.75 -9.79 12.46
C LEU A 37 -0.58 -10.41 13.19
N TYR A 38 -0.58 -10.29 14.51
CA TYR A 38 0.42 -10.83 15.41
C TYR A 38 -0.14 -12.02 16.19
N THR A 39 0.75 -12.93 16.53
CA THR A 39 0.48 -13.99 17.51
C THR A 39 1.54 -13.96 18.60
N GLY A 40 1.18 -14.40 19.81
CA GLY A 40 2.08 -14.49 20.95
C GLY A 40 1.55 -13.75 22.18
N SER A 41 2.40 -13.64 23.19
CA SER A 41 2.17 -12.86 24.42
C SER A 41 2.94 -11.54 24.38
N GLN A 42 2.56 -10.61 25.25
CA GLN A 42 3.22 -9.30 25.37
C GLN A 42 4.75 -9.43 25.48
N GLY A 43 5.49 -8.77 24.59
CA GLY A 43 6.96 -8.81 24.50
C GLY A 43 7.54 -10.00 23.72
N SER A 44 6.70 -10.82 23.07
CA SER A 44 7.11 -11.99 22.27
C SER A 44 6.35 -12.10 20.94
N GLU A 45 5.71 -11.01 20.53
CA GLU A 45 4.78 -11.00 19.42
C GLU A 45 5.51 -11.20 18.10
N THR A 46 5.00 -12.15 17.32
CA THR A 46 5.51 -12.43 15.99
C THR A 46 4.46 -12.00 14.98
N LEU A 47 4.86 -11.13 14.04
CA LEU A 47 4.03 -10.81 12.90
C LEU A 47 3.83 -12.11 12.10
N THR A 48 2.58 -12.50 11.90
CA THR A 48 2.18 -13.73 11.17
C THR A 48 1.69 -13.42 9.76
N SER A 49 0.98 -12.31 9.61
CA SER A 49 0.52 -11.87 8.29
C SER A 49 0.23 -10.38 8.24
N LEU A 50 0.22 -9.87 7.01
CA LEU A 50 -0.28 -8.55 6.66
C LEU A 50 -1.41 -8.67 5.66
N VAL A 51 -2.44 -7.83 5.80
CA VAL A 51 -3.45 -7.59 4.77
C VAL A 51 -3.38 -6.13 4.34
N ILE A 52 -3.08 -5.89 3.07
CA ILE A 52 -2.87 -4.58 2.45
C ILE A 52 -4.08 -4.23 1.60
N ARG A 53 -4.59 -3.00 1.75
CA ARG A 53 -5.67 -2.48 0.92
C ARG A 53 -5.19 -2.29 -0.52
N SER A 54 -6.09 -2.53 -1.46
CA SER A 54 -5.86 -2.13 -2.84
C SER A 54 -5.81 -0.61 -2.97
N PRO A 55 -4.94 -0.08 -3.85
CA PRO A 55 -4.98 1.31 -4.25
C PRO A 55 -6.14 1.58 -5.21
N VAL A 56 -6.45 2.85 -5.39
CA VAL A 56 -7.27 3.36 -6.49
C VAL A 56 -6.33 3.79 -7.60
N VAL A 57 -6.51 3.26 -8.81
CA VAL A 57 -5.69 3.58 -9.98
C VAL A 57 -6.59 3.75 -11.20
N HIS A 58 -6.49 4.90 -11.85
CA HIS A 58 -7.20 5.19 -13.10
C HIS A 58 -6.28 5.00 -14.31
N ALA A 59 -6.88 4.81 -15.49
CA ALA A 59 -6.14 5.00 -16.73
C ALA A 59 -5.74 6.48 -16.89
N ARG A 60 -4.75 6.73 -17.75
CA ARG A 60 -4.38 8.11 -18.09
C ARG A 60 -5.46 8.77 -18.93
N ASN A 61 -5.75 10.02 -18.63
CA ASN A 61 -6.56 10.91 -19.44
C ASN A 61 -5.68 11.56 -20.52
N ALA A 62 -5.57 10.90 -21.67
CA ALA A 62 -4.71 11.26 -22.79
C ALA A 62 -5.47 11.88 -23.96
N THR A 63 -6.79 11.68 -24.06
CA THR A 63 -7.64 12.20 -25.13
C THR A 63 -8.83 12.98 -24.57
N SER A 64 -9.65 13.57 -25.44
CA SER A 64 -10.93 14.17 -25.03
C SER A 64 -12.06 13.15 -24.87
N GLY A 65 -11.83 11.91 -25.32
CA GLY A 65 -12.74 10.79 -25.15
C GLY A 65 -12.42 10.01 -23.88
N ARG A 66 -13.21 8.97 -23.62
CA ARG A 66 -12.90 8.02 -22.55
C ARG A 66 -11.70 7.17 -22.95
N ASP A 67 -10.68 7.15 -22.10
CA ASP A 67 -9.47 6.38 -22.30
C ASP A 67 -9.49 5.08 -21.48
N TYR A 68 -8.85 4.06 -22.03
CA TYR A 68 -8.76 2.73 -21.43
C TYR A 68 -7.30 2.32 -21.34
N GLN A 69 -6.91 1.74 -20.22
CA GLN A 69 -5.54 1.30 -20.03
C GLN A 69 -5.47 0.16 -19.03
N ALA A 70 -4.63 -0.83 -19.32
CA ALA A 70 -4.24 -1.77 -18.30
C ALA A 70 -3.40 -1.04 -17.24
N VAL A 71 -3.80 -1.19 -15.99
CA VAL A 71 -3.07 -0.72 -14.82
C VAL A 71 -2.79 -1.91 -13.92
N GLY A 72 -1.86 -1.77 -13.00
CA GLY A 72 -1.55 -2.87 -12.08
C GLY A 72 -0.94 -2.40 -10.79
N TRP A 73 -0.89 -3.29 -9.82
CA TRP A 73 -0.27 -2.98 -8.55
C TRP A 73 0.30 -4.20 -7.83
N ARG A 74 1.22 -3.93 -6.91
CA ARG A 74 1.73 -4.93 -5.95
C ARG A 74 2.06 -4.29 -4.60
N ALA A 75 2.14 -5.12 -3.58
CA ALA A 75 2.66 -4.74 -2.28
C ALA A 75 4.13 -5.21 -2.12
N ARG A 76 4.93 -4.41 -1.42
CA ARG A 76 6.27 -4.77 -0.94
C ARG A 76 6.31 -4.60 0.57
N LEU A 77 6.64 -5.67 1.28
CA LEU A 77 6.92 -5.62 2.70
C LEU A 77 8.41 -5.37 2.91
N GLN A 78 8.71 -4.37 3.72
CA GLN A 78 10.07 -4.03 4.12
C GLN A 78 10.25 -4.23 5.61
N LYS A 79 11.43 -4.70 6.02
CA LYS A 79 11.84 -4.85 7.41
C LYS A 79 12.99 -3.91 7.70
N LEU A 80 12.99 -3.27 8.87
CA LEU A 80 14.12 -2.45 9.33
C LEU A 80 15.25 -3.39 9.80
N GLN A 81 16.41 -3.29 9.16
CA GLN A 81 17.61 -4.06 9.47
C GLN A 81 18.82 -3.12 9.47
N SER A 82 19.53 -3.04 10.60
CA SER A 82 20.74 -2.21 10.74
C SER A 82 20.54 -0.76 10.28
N GLY A 83 19.39 -0.17 10.63
CA GLY A 83 19.04 1.21 10.25
C GLY A 83 18.51 1.40 8.83
N SER A 84 18.46 0.35 8.01
CA SER A 84 17.99 0.41 6.62
C SER A 84 16.74 -0.44 6.39
N TRP A 85 15.86 0.01 5.50
CA TRP A 85 14.65 -0.73 5.13
C TRP A 85 14.91 -1.65 3.95
N THR A 86 14.78 -2.96 4.16
CA THR A 86 15.06 -3.99 3.15
C THR A 86 13.78 -4.73 2.78
N ASN A 87 13.56 -5.01 1.49
CA ASN A 87 12.41 -5.83 1.07
C ASN A 87 12.57 -7.26 1.60
N VAL A 88 11.56 -7.76 2.31
CA VAL A 88 11.51 -9.13 2.84
C VAL A 88 10.43 -9.99 2.17
N ALA A 89 9.42 -9.35 1.56
CA ALA A 89 8.43 -10.03 0.75
C ALA A 89 7.86 -9.08 -0.33
N VAL A 90 7.46 -9.65 -1.46
CA VAL A 90 6.85 -8.92 -2.58
C VAL A 90 5.74 -9.78 -3.16
N THR A 91 4.57 -9.19 -3.37
CA THR A 91 3.46 -9.92 -4.00
C THR A 91 3.62 -9.95 -5.52
N GLY A 92 2.87 -10.85 -6.17
CA GLY A 92 2.60 -10.76 -7.61
C GLY A 92 1.96 -9.42 -7.97
N ILE A 93 2.12 -9.02 -9.23
CA ILE A 93 1.40 -7.88 -9.80
C ILE A 93 0.02 -8.37 -10.20
N GLU A 94 -1.02 -7.72 -9.70
CA GLU A 94 -2.37 -7.85 -10.22
C GLU A 94 -2.58 -6.74 -11.24
N ARG A 95 -3.15 -7.11 -12.39
CA ARG A 95 -3.40 -6.20 -13.50
C ARG A 95 -4.88 -6.22 -13.79
N GLU A 96 -5.44 -5.04 -14.00
CA GLU A 96 -6.84 -4.84 -14.33
C GLU A 96 -6.98 -3.74 -15.37
N LEU A 97 -8.12 -3.74 -16.05
CA LEU A 97 -8.48 -2.65 -16.94
C LEU A 97 -9.07 -1.50 -16.12
N ALA A 98 -8.60 -0.28 -16.37
CA ALA A 98 -9.18 0.94 -15.83
C ALA A 98 -9.57 1.88 -16.97
N THR A 99 -10.38 2.88 -16.62
CA THR A 99 -10.61 4.05 -17.46
C THR A 99 -10.13 5.30 -16.74
N ASP A 100 -10.07 6.41 -17.46
CA ASP A 100 -9.79 7.72 -16.86
C ASP A 100 -10.89 8.14 -15.87
N LEU A 101 -12.13 7.69 -16.07
CA LEU A 101 -13.28 8.00 -15.19
C LEU A 101 -13.51 6.97 -14.06
N PHE A 102 -13.23 5.70 -14.31
CA PHE A 102 -13.48 4.58 -13.39
C PHE A 102 -12.18 3.83 -13.07
N PRO A 103 -11.83 3.68 -11.79
CA PRO A 103 -10.60 3.00 -11.40
C PRO A 103 -10.68 1.50 -11.62
N ALA A 104 -9.52 0.85 -11.65
CA ALA A 104 -9.41 -0.61 -11.62
C ALA A 104 -10.00 -1.20 -10.31
N GLU A 105 -10.69 -2.34 -10.44
CA GLU A 105 -11.27 -3.08 -9.32
C GLU A 105 -10.29 -4.11 -8.74
N PHE A 106 -9.32 -3.61 -7.99
CA PHE A 106 -8.30 -4.47 -7.38
C PHE A 106 -8.76 -5.13 -6.07
N SER A 107 -8.38 -6.40 -5.91
CA SER A 107 -8.49 -7.15 -4.66
C SER A 107 -7.44 -6.71 -3.64
N ARG A 108 -7.69 -6.95 -2.34
CA ARG A 108 -6.67 -6.78 -1.30
C ARG A 108 -5.54 -7.81 -1.46
N LYS A 109 -4.35 -7.51 -0.93
CA LYS A 109 -3.23 -8.45 -0.94
C LYS A 109 -2.85 -8.88 0.47
N SER A 110 -2.42 -10.13 0.60
CA SER A 110 -1.96 -10.69 1.87
C SER A 110 -0.52 -11.17 1.75
N ILE A 111 0.27 -10.97 2.80
CA ILE A 111 1.65 -11.42 2.90
C ILE A 111 1.79 -12.20 4.20
N ALA A 112 2.19 -13.47 4.13
CA ALA A 112 2.60 -14.23 5.30
C ALA A 112 4.03 -13.84 5.69
N VAL A 113 4.26 -13.62 6.99
CA VAL A 113 5.58 -13.40 7.58
C VAL A 113 5.62 -14.16 8.89
N SER A 114 6.80 -14.59 9.34
CA SER A 114 6.93 -15.31 10.61
C SER A 114 8.24 -14.94 11.28
N SER A 115 8.44 -13.64 11.50
CA SER A 115 9.63 -13.17 12.23
C SER A 115 9.36 -11.86 12.98
N PRO A 116 10.00 -11.65 14.13
CA PRO A 116 9.84 -10.42 14.90
C PRO A 116 10.53 -9.24 14.21
N GLY A 117 10.15 -8.02 14.57
CA GLY A 117 10.81 -6.79 14.14
C GLY A 117 9.86 -5.75 13.56
N ARG A 118 10.45 -4.65 13.07
CA ARG A 118 9.70 -3.50 12.56
C ARG A 118 9.51 -3.58 11.05
N TYR A 119 8.27 -3.46 10.59
CA TYR A 119 7.91 -3.56 9.18
C TYR A 119 7.18 -2.34 8.65
N ARG A 120 7.41 -2.03 7.38
CA ARG A 120 6.59 -1.07 6.61
C ARG A 120 6.21 -1.66 5.26
N THR A 121 5.12 -1.16 4.71
CA THR A 121 4.57 -1.60 3.42
C THR A 121 4.65 -0.48 2.40
N LEU A 122 5.08 -0.82 1.20
CA LEU A 122 4.97 0.03 0.03
C LEU A 122 3.94 -0.55 -0.94
N VAL A 123 3.08 0.30 -1.47
CA VAL A 123 2.16 0.02 -2.56
C VAL A 123 2.77 0.57 -3.85
N VAL A 124 2.99 -0.30 -4.83
CA VAL A 124 3.58 0.09 -6.11
C VAL A 124 2.54 -0.08 -7.20
N MET A 125 2.23 1.02 -7.87
CA MET A 125 1.22 1.10 -8.94
C MET A 125 1.91 1.23 -10.30
N TYR A 126 1.27 0.71 -11.33
CA TYR A 126 1.79 0.57 -12.68
C TYR A 126 0.76 0.99 -13.71
N TRP A 127 1.24 1.67 -14.74
CA TRP A 127 0.50 1.98 -15.97
C TRP A 127 1.21 1.28 -17.12
N TYR A 128 0.46 0.60 -17.98
CA TYR A 128 1.02 -0.16 -19.09
C TYR A 128 0.79 0.54 -20.44
N SER A 129 1.58 0.20 -21.47
CA SER A 129 1.32 0.63 -22.84
C SER A 129 -0.08 0.15 -23.30
N PRO A 130 -0.65 0.72 -24.39
CA PRO A 130 -1.95 0.28 -24.90
C PRO A 130 -2.05 -1.24 -25.15
N GLU A 131 -0.94 -1.88 -25.55
CA GLU A 131 -0.83 -3.32 -25.79
C GLU A 131 -0.65 -4.12 -24.48
N ALA A 132 -0.64 -3.46 -23.32
CA ALA A 132 -0.46 -4.02 -21.99
C ALA A 132 0.86 -4.80 -21.75
N THR A 133 1.86 -4.64 -22.63
CA THR A 133 3.11 -5.40 -22.56
C THR A 133 4.19 -4.69 -21.75
N THR A 134 4.24 -3.36 -21.81
CA THR A 134 5.34 -2.56 -21.25
C THR A 134 4.84 -1.61 -20.17
N VAL A 135 5.58 -1.48 -19.06
CA VAL A 135 5.29 -0.47 -18.04
C VAL A 135 5.73 0.91 -18.56
N VAL A 136 4.80 1.86 -18.64
CA VAL A 136 5.05 3.25 -19.08
C VAL A 136 4.95 4.27 -17.95
N GLY A 137 4.43 3.85 -16.80
CA GLY A 137 4.30 4.68 -15.61
C GLY A 137 4.37 3.85 -14.34
N ARG A 138 4.88 4.44 -13.27
CA ARG A 138 4.98 3.80 -11.96
C ARG A 138 4.89 4.84 -10.86
N ALA A 139 4.08 4.57 -9.83
CA ALA A 139 4.01 5.36 -8.61
C ALA A 139 4.25 4.47 -7.38
N VAL A 140 4.81 5.04 -6.30
CA VAL A 140 5.09 4.32 -5.05
C VAL A 140 4.51 5.10 -3.89
N HIS A 141 3.63 4.45 -3.14
CA HIS A 141 3.00 4.99 -1.95
C HIS A 141 3.46 4.18 -0.74
N ARG A 142 3.67 4.84 0.39
CA ARG A 142 3.93 4.17 1.67
C ARG A 142 2.62 4.10 2.46
N VAL A 143 2.39 2.94 3.07
CA VAL A 143 1.35 2.84 4.10
C VAL A 143 1.85 3.52 5.38
N ASP A 144 1.10 4.51 5.84
CA ASP A 144 1.30 5.35 7.01
C ASP A 144 0.38 4.99 8.19
N HIS A 145 -0.75 4.31 7.98
CA HIS A 145 -1.57 3.80 9.09
C HIS A 145 -1.79 2.30 9.01
N TYR A 146 -1.53 1.63 10.14
CA TYR A 146 -1.66 0.19 10.28
C TYR A 146 -2.63 -0.15 11.40
N ALA A 147 -3.58 -1.05 11.16
CA ALA A 147 -4.31 -1.69 12.26
C ALA A 147 -3.50 -2.86 12.82
N ILE A 148 -3.37 -2.95 14.14
CA ILE A 148 -2.71 -4.07 14.82
C ILE A 148 -3.77 -5.02 15.40
N LEU A 149 -3.66 -6.30 15.13
CA LEU A 149 -4.48 -7.34 15.75
C LEU A 149 -3.57 -8.37 16.43
N PHE A 150 -3.86 -8.69 17.69
CA PHE A 150 -3.18 -9.75 18.45
C PHE A 150 -4.11 -10.95 18.61
N ASN A 151 -3.66 -12.13 18.19
CA ASN A 151 -4.44 -13.37 18.29
C ASN A 151 -5.87 -13.26 17.69
N GLY A 152 -6.07 -12.34 16.73
CA GLY A 152 -7.36 -12.07 16.10
C GLY A 152 -8.19 -10.95 16.74
N GLU A 153 -7.79 -10.43 17.91
CA GLU A 153 -8.45 -9.32 18.60
C GLU A 153 -7.81 -7.97 18.21
N GLN A 154 -8.61 -6.92 18.04
CA GLN A 154 -8.10 -5.60 17.68
C GLN A 154 -7.35 -4.99 18.86
N ALA A 155 -6.06 -4.72 18.64
CA ALA A 155 -5.30 -3.80 19.48
C ALA A 155 -5.62 -2.38 18.99
N THR A 156 -5.96 -1.48 19.89
CA THR A 156 -6.50 -0.15 19.60
C THR A 156 -5.52 0.86 18.98
N GLU A 157 -4.38 0.44 18.45
CA GLU A 157 -3.35 1.36 17.97
C GLU A 157 -3.17 1.36 16.45
N ALA A 158 -3.32 2.56 15.87
CA ALA A 158 -2.86 2.87 14.53
C ALA A 158 -1.41 3.35 14.60
N ASP A 159 -0.46 2.42 14.50
CA ASP A 159 0.97 2.77 14.41
C ASP A 159 1.33 3.14 12.96
N HIS A 160 2.42 3.89 12.79
CA HIS A 160 3.00 4.26 11.49
C HIS A 160 3.70 3.09 10.78
N ASN A 161 3.68 1.91 11.39
CA ASN A 161 4.38 0.71 10.97
C ASN A 161 3.79 -0.52 11.69
N CYS A 162 4.12 -1.72 11.23
CA CYS A 162 3.92 -2.92 12.06
C CYS A 162 5.15 -3.06 12.96
N ALA A 163 5.03 -2.61 14.21
CA ALA A 163 5.94 -2.98 15.29
C ALA A 163 5.21 -3.96 16.22
N GLY A 164 5.94 -4.97 16.68
CA GLY A 164 5.60 -5.89 17.76
C GLY A 164 6.84 -6.02 18.61
#